data_AF-A0A2W4IVH0-F1
#
_entry.id   AF-A0A2W4IVH0-F1
#
_cell.length_a   1.000
_cell.length_b   1.000
_cell.length_c   1.000
_cell.angle_alpha   90.00
_cell.angle_beta   90.00
_cell.angle_gamma   90.00
#
_symmetry.space_group_name_H-M   'P 1'
#
loop_
_entity.id
_entity.type
_entity.pdbx_description
1 polymer ?
#
loop_
_entity_poly.entity_id
_entity_poly.type
_entity_poly.pdbx_seq_one_letter_code
_entity_poly.pdbx_strand_id
1 'polypeptide(L)'
;MRKYAASRGLQSVGELVQRTSREMLSARNLGRRSLEVSAEAIWKLVEQKGGRYPGLAPEPPFDLRPFADFAALWKTRLGSLQNETQRMVVARRSGMSGPPETLAEIGSVLGVSRERVRQVEAKGLEKLKADGRWIDALAKKLKADRGGRVLPTAELAKDPFWSPLFSNEAFADYVFRHFFADHHALVPWGPGWVVADPGVVGLERAFQDFVRQHGRAFAMPKATLFKRAREAGERVARGAGRLFVQRLETLLADDLTGRLTLGKNATKWDQVRAYLWASPGPVPLSRLEALFGRLPNRPPDILLVRTGQLTVPEKIPGFEAWERHLVPLCVQIMRERGPTLQWMAEDLLVALREITHVPDFVTPWILAGMLRRSGQVRDLNRKRFALNETQAEGRIHFSSTLVDYVKQAGKPVSRGELRAHLARLTTFRELTFSMALTRLPLLPVDEERVGLVDRDVPGGLEAIAEAAELLKNWLAERGEGMAFKKALEALRHASSRFADWTPEMVAAVPRLHVDFCSNRSGLGLAEWGEVRVPTRAMLVRSLVERGRGRARISEVVERIREVHGVETSRGSLGSLAHQLGLRVEGEWLVARWPERDAV
;
A
#
# COMPACT_ATOMS: atom_id res chain seq x y z
N MET A 1 72.30 13.83 25.79
CA MET A 1 72.64 15.19 25.31
C MET A 1 73.43 16.01 26.32
N ARG A 2 72.94 16.21 27.56
CA ARG A 2 73.65 17.02 28.59
C ARG A 2 75.12 16.61 28.84
N LYS A 3 75.41 15.31 28.92
CA LYS A 3 76.80 14.80 29.06
C LYS A 3 77.68 15.10 27.83
N TYR A 4 77.09 15.06 26.62
CA TYR A 4 77.80 15.41 25.38
C TYR A 4 78.13 16.90 25.31
N ALA A 5 77.16 17.76 25.66
CA ALA A 5 77.38 19.20 25.74
C ALA A 5 78.49 19.54 26.74
N ALA A 6 78.44 18.95 27.94
CA ALA A 6 79.47 19.11 28.96
C ALA A 6 80.86 18.61 28.50
N SER A 7 80.95 17.44 27.84
CA SER A 7 82.24 16.92 27.34
C SER A 7 82.84 17.74 26.19
N ARG A 8 82.03 18.58 25.54
CA ARG A 8 82.45 19.44 24.42
C ARG A 8 82.49 20.92 24.79
N GLY A 9 82.28 21.24 26.08
CA GLY A 9 82.31 22.62 26.58
C GLY A 9 81.20 23.52 26.02
N LEU A 10 80.09 22.96 25.51
CA LEU A 10 79.03 23.75 24.90
C LEU A 10 78.20 24.45 26.00
N GLN A 11 78.11 25.78 25.91
CA GLN A 11 77.42 26.61 26.91
C GLN A 11 76.04 27.08 26.45
N SER A 12 75.72 26.93 25.16
CA SER A 12 74.43 27.34 24.60
C SER A 12 73.79 26.29 23.68
N VAL A 13 72.46 26.36 23.52
CA VAL A 13 71.73 25.55 22.52
C VAL A 13 72.14 25.93 21.10
N GLY A 14 72.54 27.19 20.87
CA GLY A 14 73.07 27.68 19.59
C GLY A 14 74.33 26.93 19.16
N GLU A 15 75.28 26.75 20.07
CA GLU A 15 76.50 25.97 19.82
C GLU A 15 76.21 24.48 19.57
N LEU A 16 75.13 23.96 20.15
CA LEU A 16 74.70 22.57 19.96
C LEU A 16 74.10 22.35 18.57
N VAL A 17 73.27 23.26 18.05
CA VAL A 17 72.62 23.12 16.72
C VAL A 17 73.58 23.36 15.55
N GLN A 18 74.75 23.95 15.80
CA GLN A 18 75.82 24.08 14.80
C GLN A 18 76.59 22.76 14.56
N ARG A 19 76.38 21.74 15.42
CA ARG A 19 77.03 20.43 15.27
C ARG A 19 76.27 19.56 14.29
N THR A 20 77.00 18.80 13.49
CA THR A 20 76.37 17.86 12.57
C THR A 20 75.90 16.60 13.30
N SER A 21 74.81 15.99 12.84
CA SER A 21 74.32 14.73 13.41
C SER A 21 75.36 13.61 13.35
N ARG A 22 76.25 13.63 12.34
CA ARG A 22 77.36 12.67 12.18
C ARG A 22 78.40 12.82 13.28
N GLU A 23 78.82 14.04 13.59
CA GLU A 23 79.76 14.35 14.68
C GLU A 23 79.17 13.94 16.03
N MET A 24 77.89 14.25 16.26
CA MET A 24 77.21 13.90 17.51
C MET A 24 77.07 12.38 17.69
N LEU A 25 76.76 11.63 16.62
CA LEU A 25 76.63 10.17 16.66
C LEU A 25 77.96 9.43 16.89
N SER A 26 79.11 10.07 16.63
CA SER A 26 80.43 9.49 16.96
C SER A 26 80.77 9.56 18.46
N ALA A 27 79.97 10.26 19.27
CA ALA A 27 80.24 10.39 20.70
C ALA A 27 79.74 9.19 21.51
N ARG A 28 80.56 8.75 22.47
CA ARG A 28 80.22 7.65 23.38
C ARG A 28 78.95 8.00 24.18
N ASN A 29 77.98 7.10 24.19
CA ASN A 29 76.67 7.25 24.86
C ASN A 29 75.70 8.26 24.25
N LEU A 30 75.83 8.61 22.96
CA LEU A 30 74.83 9.40 22.23
C LEU A 30 74.31 8.64 20.99
N GLY A 31 73.13 8.04 21.10
CA GLY A 31 72.46 7.32 20.01
C GLY A 31 71.46 8.17 19.22
N ARG A 32 70.99 7.63 18.08
CA ARG A 32 70.01 8.29 17.19
C ARG A 32 68.75 8.78 17.92
N ARG A 33 68.20 7.94 18.81
CA ARG A 33 67.03 8.29 19.62
C ARG A 33 67.27 9.49 20.54
N SER A 34 68.47 9.60 21.12
CA SER A 34 68.84 10.74 21.97
C SER A 34 68.96 12.03 21.17
N LEU A 35 69.36 11.95 19.90
CA LEU A 35 69.41 13.09 18.98
C LEU A 35 68.01 13.54 18.56
N GLU A 36 67.15 12.61 18.14
CA GLU A 36 65.76 12.92 17.76
C GLU A 36 65.00 13.61 18.89
N VAL A 37 65.05 13.03 20.10
CA VAL A 37 64.37 13.60 21.28
C VAL A 37 64.91 14.99 21.64
N SER A 38 66.22 15.21 21.45
CA SER A 38 66.82 16.52 21.73
C SER A 38 66.44 17.56 20.66
N ALA A 39 66.39 17.16 19.39
CA ALA A 39 65.96 18.03 18.29
C ALA A 39 64.49 18.45 18.46
N GLU A 40 63.62 17.51 18.83
CA GLU A 40 62.21 17.80 19.11
C GLU A 40 62.03 18.76 20.29
N ALA A 41 62.81 18.57 21.36
CA ALA A 41 62.79 19.48 22.52
C ALA A 41 63.27 20.90 22.16
N ILE A 42 64.28 21.02 21.29
CA ILE A 42 64.77 22.32 20.79
C ILE A 42 63.70 22.98 19.91
N TRP A 43 63.05 22.24 19.01
CA TRP A 43 61.97 22.77 18.18
C TRP A 43 60.80 23.31 19.00
N LYS A 44 60.36 22.57 20.03
CA LYS A 44 59.31 23.03 20.96
C LYS A 44 59.72 24.29 21.71
N LEU A 45 61.00 24.41 22.09
CA LEU A 45 61.51 25.61 22.76
C LEU A 45 61.51 26.83 21.83
N VAL A 46 61.81 26.64 20.54
CA VAL A 46 61.77 27.71 19.53
C VAL A 46 60.34 28.19 19.28
N GLU A 47 59.39 27.27 19.15
CA GLU A 47 57.96 27.58 19.01
C GLU A 47 57.42 28.34 20.23
N GLN A 48 57.74 27.89 21.45
CA GLN A 48 57.26 28.51 22.69
C GLN A 48 57.79 29.94 22.90
N LYS A 49 58.99 30.25 22.42
CA LYS A 49 59.59 31.60 22.56
C LYS A 49 59.20 32.55 21.42
N GLY A 50 58.30 32.15 20.52
CA GLY A 50 57.85 32.99 19.41
C GLY A 50 58.95 33.35 18.40
N GLY A 51 60.05 32.59 18.38
CA GLY A 51 61.23 32.89 17.59
C GLY A 51 60.99 32.64 16.10
N ARG A 52 60.66 33.70 15.35
CA ARG A 52 60.88 33.73 13.89
C ARG A 52 62.38 33.89 13.63
N TYR A 53 63.00 32.93 12.94
CA TYR A 53 64.39 33.04 12.47
C TYR A 53 64.51 34.21 11.48
N PRO A 54 65.32 35.26 11.74
CA PRO A 54 65.58 36.29 10.74
C PRO A 54 66.50 35.71 9.68
N GLY A 55 65.97 35.44 8.48
CA GLY A 55 66.77 34.95 7.34
C GLY A 55 66.12 33.87 6.47
N LEU A 56 65.04 33.21 6.92
CA LEU A 56 64.19 32.47 5.99
C LEU A 56 63.15 33.43 5.40
N ALA A 57 63.33 33.83 4.15
CA ALA A 57 62.20 34.30 3.35
C ALA A 57 61.06 33.26 3.48
N PRO A 58 59.79 33.68 3.60
CA PRO A 58 58.69 32.71 3.56
C PRO A 58 58.90 31.85 2.32
N GLU A 59 58.99 30.53 2.51
CA GLU A 59 59.23 29.65 1.37
C GLU A 59 58.16 29.94 0.30
N PRO A 60 58.56 30.00 -0.98
CA PRO A 60 57.65 30.41 -2.04
C PRO A 60 56.39 29.53 -2.05
N PRO A 61 55.22 30.09 -2.45
CA PRO A 61 53.99 29.33 -2.54
C PRO A 61 54.17 28.16 -3.50
N PHE A 62 53.49 27.05 -3.21
CA PHE A 62 53.57 25.86 -4.05
C PHE A 62 53.01 26.16 -5.44
N ASP A 63 53.82 25.90 -6.48
CA ASP A 63 53.44 26.14 -7.87
C ASP A 63 52.81 24.89 -8.49
N LEU A 64 51.58 25.02 -8.98
CA LEU A 64 50.85 23.95 -9.66
C LEU A 64 51.15 23.86 -11.16
N ARG A 65 51.70 24.93 -11.77
CA ARG A 65 51.95 25.01 -13.23
C ARG A 65 52.86 23.91 -13.79
N PRO A 66 53.86 23.37 -13.05
CA PRO A 66 54.69 22.29 -13.56
C PRO A 66 53.95 20.96 -13.77
N PHE A 67 52.75 20.80 -13.21
CA PHE A 67 51.99 19.56 -13.28
C PHE A 67 50.93 19.65 -14.38
N ALA A 68 50.97 18.72 -15.33
CA ALA A 68 50.00 18.66 -16.41
C ALA A 68 48.56 18.43 -15.89
N ASP A 69 48.42 17.60 -14.85
CA ASP A 69 47.15 17.31 -14.21
C ASP A 69 47.31 16.91 -12.73
N PHE A 70 46.19 16.67 -12.06
CA PHE A 70 46.15 16.22 -10.66
C PHE A 70 46.83 14.86 -10.46
N ALA A 71 46.73 13.93 -11.42
CA ALA A 71 47.36 12.62 -11.29
C ALA A 71 48.89 12.71 -11.33
N ALA A 72 49.45 13.58 -12.18
CA ALA A 72 50.87 13.89 -12.22
C ALA A 72 51.34 14.49 -10.88
N LEU A 73 50.61 15.47 -10.35
CA LEU A 73 50.89 16.04 -9.02
C LEU A 73 50.85 14.96 -7.93
N TRP A 74 49.79 14.16 -7.90
CA TRP A 74 49.60 13.11 -6.90
C TRP A 74 50.70 12.05 -6.97
N LYS A 75 51.10 11.61 -8.16
CA LYS A 75 52.25 10.70 -8.36
C LYS A 75 53.54 11.30 -7.83
N THR A 76 53.81 12.59 -8.08
CA THR A 76 54.98 13.28 -7.53
C THR A 76 54.94 13.35 -6.00
N ARG A 77 53.77 13.64 -5.41
CA ARG A 77 53.60 13.66 -3.94
C ARG A 77 53.77 12.26 -3.34
N LEU A 78 53.23 11.22 -3.96
CA LEU A 78 53.49 9.83 -3.53
C LEU A 78 54.98 9.46 -3.64
N GLY A 79 55.67 9.96 -4.68
CA GLY A 79 57.10 9.77 -4.87
C GLY A 79 57.95 10.37 -3.75
N SER A 80 57.49 11.43 -3.07
CA SER A 80 58.22 12.03 -1.94
C SER A 80 58.17 11.18 -0.66
N LEU A 81 57.30 10.17 -0.59
CA LEU A 81 57.35 9.18 0.48
C LEU A 81 58.55 8.26 0.27
N GLN A 82 59.55 8.39 1.14
CA GLN A 82 60.76 7.54 1.12
C GLN A 82 60.50 6.06 1.44
N ASN A 83 59.36 5.74 2.06
CA ASN A 83 58.99 4.38 2.41
C ASN A 83 58.06 3.79 1.34
N GLU A 84 58.54 2.75 0.65
CA GLU A 84 57.82 2.09 -0.44
C GLU A 84 56.49 1.49 0.01
N THR A 85 56.43 0.91 1.21
CA THR A 85 55.20 0.34 1.76
C THR A 85 54.16 1.44 2.01
N GLN A 86 54.56 2.60 2.54
CA GLN A 86 53.66 3.75 2.71
C GLN A 86 53.11 4.23 1.36
N ARG A 87 53.99 4.38 0.38
CA ARG A 87 53.61 4.79 -0.98
C ARG A 87 52.62 3.82 -1.61
N MET A 88 52.92 2.52 -1.57
CA MET A 88 52.07 1.47 -2.13
C MET A 88 50.70 1.40 -1.46
N VAL A 89 50.66 1.45 -0.11
CA VAL A 89 49.41 1.41 0.64
C VAL A 89 48.51 2.61 0.31
N VAL A 90 49.07 3.83 0.31
CA VAL A 90 48.28 5.05 -0.03
C VAL A 90 47.84 5.02 -1.49
N ALA A 91 48.70 4.59 -2.43
CA ALA A 91 48.34 4.49 -3.84
C ALA A 91 47.16 3.53 -4.08
N ARG A 92 47.21 2.31 -3.53
CA ARG A 92 46.16 1.29 -3.69
C ARG A 92 44.86 1.67 -2.98
N ARG A 93 44.93 2.30 -1.81
CA ARG A 93 43.73 2.76 -1.07
C ARG A 93 43.08 3.99 -1.69
N SER A 94 43.86 4.84 -2.34
CA SER A 94 43.33 6.02 -3.00
C SER A 94 42.45 5.69 -4.21
N GLY A 95 42.57 4.51 -4.81
CA GLY A 95 41.84 4.19 -6.05
C GLY A 95 42.33 4.96 -7.28
N MET A 96 43.49 5.63 -7.23
CA MET A 96 44.04 6.35 -8.40
C MET A 96 44.18 5.46 -9.64
N SER A 97 44.60 4.20 -9.46
CA SER A 97 44.90 3.27 -10.56
C SER A 97 43.81 2.22 -10.81
N GLY A 98 42.62 2.37 -10.22
CA GLY A 98 41.54 1.38 -10.31
C GLY A 98 40.63 1.37 -9.08
N PRO A 99 39.81 0.34 -8.89
CA PRO A 99 38.99 0.19 -7.69
C PRO A 99 39.84 0.25 -6.40
N PRO A 100 39.41 0.97 -5.35
CA PRO A 100 40.17 1.08 -4.12
C PRO A 100 40.25 -0.27 -3.39
N GLU A 101 41.46 -0.69 -3.01
CA GLU A 101 41.64 -1.90 -2.20
C GLU A 101 41.33 -1.63 -0.71
N THR A 102 40.68 -2.59 -0.06
CA THR A 102 40.43 -2.57 1.38
C THR A 102 41.70 -2.80 2.19
N LEU A 103 41.70 -2.35 3.45
CA LEU A 103 42.81 -2.62 4.38
C LEU A 103 43.09 -4.11 4.57
N ALA A 104 42.07 -4.96 4.42
CA ALA A 104 42.18 -6.41 4.56
C ALA A 104 42.85 -7.05 3.34
N GLU A 105 42.45 -6.64 2.13
CA GLU A 105 43.05 -7.12 0.87
C GLU A 105 44.54 -6.76 0.81
N ILE A 106 44.88 -5.50 1.12
CA ILE A 106 46.27 -5.05 1.17
C ILE A 106 47.04 -5.79 2.28
N GLY A 107 46.42 -6.04 3.43
CA GLY A 107 47.02 -6.78 4.54
C GLY A 107 47.36 -8.21 4.15
N SER A 108 46.46 -8.87 3.41
CA SER A 108 46.67 -10.22 2.87
C SER A 108 47.84 -10.26 1.90
N VAL A 109 47.94 -9.29 0.97
CA VAL A 109 49.06 -9.19 0.01
C VAL A 109 50.40 -8.94 0.70
N LEU A 110 50.40 -8.16 1.79
CA LEU A 110 51.60 -7.79 2.54
C LEU A 110 51.97 -8.78 3.65
N GLY A 111 51.14 -9.78 3.94
CA GLY A 111 51.32 -10.68 5.08
C GLY A 111 51.25 -9.97 6.45
N VAL A 112 50.49 -8.88 6.55
CA VAL A 112 50.33 -8.08 7.78
C VAL A 112 48.86 -7.88 8.15
N SER A 113 48.58 -7.58 9.42
CA SER A 113 47.21 -7.36 9.86
C SER A 113 46.58 -6.10 9.25
N ARG A 114 45.25 -6.10 9.16
CA ARG A 114 44.44 -4.92 8.75
C ARG A 114 44.83 -3.66 9.54
N GLU A 115 45.01 -3.80 10.85
CA GLU A 115 45.39 -2.69 11.73
C GLU A 115 46.80 -2.17 11.40
N ARG A 116 47.72 -3.05 11.04
CA ARG A 116 49.07 -2.64 10.61
C ARG A 116 49.02 -1.83 9.31
N VAL A 117 48.21 -2.24 8.34
CA VAL A 117 48.01 -1.47 7.10
C VAL A 117 47.43 -0.08 7.41
N ARG A 118 46.44 0.02 8.31
CA ARG A 118 45.84 1.30 8.73
C ARG A 118 46.89 2.23 9.33
N GLN A 119 47.78 1.73 10.17
CA GLN A 119 48.87 2.51 10.75
C GLN A 119 49.89 2.98 9.71
N VAL A 120 50.20 2.13 8.72
CA VAL A 120 51.12 2.48 7.63
C VAL A 120 50.51 3.59 6.76
N GLU A 121 49.22 3.46 6.41
CA GLU A 121 48.47 4.49 5.69
C GLU A 121 48.46 5.81 6.45
N ALA A 122 48.08 5.81 7.74
CA ALA A 122 48.02 7.01 8.57
C ALA A 122 49.36 7.75 8.59
N LYS A 123 50.48 7.03 8.80
CA LYS A 123 51.82 7.61 8.78
C LYS A 123 52.23 8.15 7.39
N GLY A 124 51.77 7.51 6.32
CA GLY A 124 51.97 8.01 4.95
C GLY A 124 51.22 9.32 4.73
N LEU A 125 49.95 9.37 5.12
CA LEU A 125 49.12 10.56 5.02
C LEU A 125 49.66 11.72 5.86
N GLU A 126 50.11 11.48 7.10
CA GLU A 126 50.75 12.50 7.94
C GLU A 126 51.95 13.15 7.24
N LYS A 127 52.81 12.34 6.60
CA LYS A 127 53.96 12.87 5.85
C LYS A 127 53.55 13.66 4.61
N LEU A 128 52.50 13.23 3.89
CA LEU A 128 51.98 13.98 2.74
C LEU A 128 51.37 15.33 3.16
N LYS A 129 50.78 15.41 4.35
CA LYS A 129 50.23 16.64 4.94
C LYS A 129 51.28 17.56 5.54
N ALA A 130 52.47 17.05 5.86
CA ALA A 130 53.54 17.84 6.47
C ALA A 130 53.95 19.05 5.62
N ASP A 131 53.87 18.93 4.28
CA ASP A 131 53.97 20.06 3.36
C ASP A 131 52.55 20.57 3.01
N GLY A 132 51.93 21.36 3.89
CA GLY A 132 50.56 21.85 3.68
C GLY A 132 50.39 22.77 2.45
N ARG A 133 51.48 23.31 1.89
CA ARG A 133 51.41 24.32 0.83
C ARG A 133 50.79 23.83 -0.47
N TRP A 134 51.02 22.56 -0.85
CA TRP A 134 50.41 22.01 -2.06
C TRP A 134 48.89 21.81 -1.88
N ILE A 135 48.46 21.49 -0.65
CA ILE A 135 47.05 21.41 -0.28
C ILE A 135 46.42 22.81 -0.36
N ASP A 136 47.07 23.83 0.21
CA ASP A 136 46.62 25.22 0.14
C ASP A 136 46.53 25.73 -1.31
N ALA A 137 47.52 25.41 -2.15
CA ALA A 137 47.53 25.79 -3.55
C ALA A 137 46.37 25.15 -4.32
N LEU A 138 46.13 23.85 -4.11
CA LEU A 138 45.00 23.16 -4.70
C LEU A 138 43.66 23.71 -4.19
N ALA A 139 43.57 23.98 -2.89
CA ALA A 139 42.37 24.54 -2.29
C ALA A 139 42.04 25.91 -2.90
N LYS A 140 43.05 26.75 -3.12
CA LYS A 140 42.90 28.04 -3.81
C LYS A 140 42.49 27.88 -5.27
N LYS A 141 43.16 27.00 -6.04
CA LYS A 141 42.79 26.72 -7.44
C LYS A 141 41.34 26.24 -7.53
N LEU A 142 40.96 25.24 -6.73
CA LEU A 142 39.61 24.69 -6.76
C LEU A 142 38.54 25.73 -6.36
N LYS A 143 38.88 26.69 -5.48
CA LYS A 143 37.99 27.79 -5.10
C LYS A 143 37.85 28.82 -6.22
N ALA A 144 38.94 29.12 -6.92
CA ALA A 144 38.93 29.99 -8.09
C ALA A 144 38.09 29.37 -9.23
N ASP A 145 38.35 28.11 -9.57
CA ASP A 145 37.69 27.41 -10.68
C ASP A 145 36.19 27.26 -10.46
N ARG A 146 35.75 27.07 -9.20
CA ARG A 146 34.31 27.04 -8.87
C ARG A 146 33.67 28.44 -8.77
N GLY A 147 34.48 29.49 -8.63
CA GLY A 147 34.02 30.85 -8.34
C GLY A 147 33.26 30.96 -7.00
N GLY A 148 33.64 30.15 -6.00
CA GLY A 148 32.94 30.05 -4.71
C GLY A 148 31.49 29.52 -4.77
N ARG A 149 31.12 28.76 -5.81
CA ARG A 149 29.81 28.11 -5.95
C ARG A 149 29.90 26.60 -5.76
N VAL A 150 28.78 25.98 -5.42
CA VAL A 150 28.62 24.53 -5.51
C VAL A 150 28.65 24.11 -6.99
N LEU A 151 29.49 23.13 -7.33
CA LEU A 151 29.61 22.59 -8.68
C LEU A 151 29.65 21.06 -8.69
N PRO A 152 28.99 20.41 -9.65
CA PRO A 152 29.14 18.96 -9.87
C PRO A 152 30.58 18.59 -10.20
N THR A 153 31.03 17.44 -9.68
CA THR A 153 32.34 16.88 -10.02
C THR A 153 32.50 16.67 -11.52
N ALA A 154 31.42 16.28 -12.22
CA ALA A 154 31.39 16.14 -13.67
C ALA A 154 31.61 17.46 -14.44
N GLU A 155 31.24 18.62 -13.87
CA GLU A 155 31.56 19.92 -14.47
C GLU A 155 33.03 20.29 -14.22
N LEU A 156 33.56 20.01 -13.03
CA LEU A 156 34.97 20.22 -12.70
C LEU A 156 35.91 19.30 -13.48
N ALA A 157 35.47 18.07 -13.79
CA ALA A 157 36.22 17.11 -14.59
C ALA A 157 36.48 17.58 -16.04
N LYS A 158 35.79 18.63 -16.50
CA LYS A 158 36.04 19.25 -17.82
C LYS A 158 37.34 20.04 -17.86
N ASP A 159 37.83 20.52 -16.72
CA ASP A 159 39.19 21.08 -16.62
C ASP A 159 40.19 19.91 -16.71
N PRO A 160 41.11 19.92 -17.70
CA PRO A 160 42.11 18.86 -17.86
C PRO A 160 42.90 18.58 -16.58
N PHE A 161 43.17 19.61 -15.77
CA PHE A 161 43.90 19.44 -14.52
C PHE A 161 43.12 18.58 -13.52
N TRP A 162 41.80 18.78 -13.42
CA TRP A 162 40.96 18.09 -12.44
C TRP A 162 40.37 16.78 -12.93
N SER A 163 40.34 16.55 -14.25
CA SER A 163 39.75 15.37 -14.87
C SER A 163 40.15 14.04 -14.20
N PRO A 164 41.44 13.75 -13.92
CA PRO A 164 41.81 12.47 -13.30
C PRO A 164 41.28 12.29 -11.88
N LEU A 165 41.08 13.38 -11.13
CA LEU A 165 40.55 13.32 -9.77
C LEU A 165 39.04 13.05 -9.79
N PHE A 166 38.29 13.79 -10.61
CA PHE A 166 36.82 13.75 -10.61
C PHE A 166 36.22 12.69 -11.54
N SER A 167 37.02 12.05 -12.39
CA SER A 167 36.59 10.89 -13.18
C SER A 167 36.51 9.59 -12.36
N ASN A 168 37.05 9.58 -11.14
CA ASN A 168 36.99 8.45 -10.23
C ASN A 168 36.48 8.90 -8.85
N GLU A 169 35.23 8.54 -8.52
CA GLU A 169 34.58 9.00 -7.29
C GLU A 169 35.27 8.50 -6.02
N ALA A 170 35.77 7.26 -6.02
CA ALA A 170 36.49 6.73 -4.87
C ALA A 170 37.80 7.50 -4.62
N PHE A 171 38.46 7.94 -5.71
CA PHE A 171 39.66 8.73 -5.61
C PHE A 171 39.39 10.15 -5.12
N ALA A 172 38.35 10.80 -5.66
CA ALA A 172 37.89 12.09 -5.16
C ALA A 172 37.53 12.02 -3.67
N ASP A 173 36.73 11.04 -3.25
CA ASP A 173 36.32 10.86 -1.86
C ASP A 173 37.52 10.65 -0.92
N TYR A 174 38.47 9.80 -1.32
CA TYR A 174 39.70 9.57 -0.57
C TYR A 174 40.50 10.86 -0.38
N VAL A 175 40.76 11.59 -1.47
CA VAL A 175 41.53 12.83 -1.45
C VAL A 175 40.82 13.90 -0.63
N PHE A 176 39.51 14.07 -0.78
CA PHE A 176 38.77 15.08 -0.03
C PHE A 176 38.74 14.80 1.47
N ARG A 177 38.45 13.55 1.85
CA ARG A 177 38.42 13.12 3.26
C ARG A 177 39.75 13.39 3.96
N HIS A 178 40.87 13.18 3.26
CA HIS A 178 42.19 13.26 3.88
C HIS A 178 42.85 14.63 3.73
N PHE A 179 42.62 15.37 2.65
CA PHE A 179 43.40 16.59 2.36
C PHE A 179 42.55 17.86 2.27
N PHE A 180 41.26 17.78 1.98
CA PHE A 180 40.44 18.98 1.75
C PHE A 180 39.38 19.24 2.83
N ALA A 181 39.23 18.38 3.84
CA ALA A 181 38.14 18.47 4.82
C ALA A 181 37.95 19.88 5.43
N ASP A 182 39.04 20.61 5.68
CA ASP A 182 39.00 21.96 6.26
C ASP A 182 38.81 23.09 5.22
N HIS A 183 38.97 22.76 3.93
CA HIS A 183 38.96 23.73 2.84
C HIS A 183 37.72 23.62 1.97
N HIS A 184 37.30 22.41 1.58
CA HIS A 184 36.17 22.12 0.67
C HIS A 184 35.48 20.81 1.06
N ALA A 185 34.18 20.74 0.83
CA ALA A 185 33.38 19.54 1.08
C ALA A 185 33.03 18.83 -0.23
N LEU A 186 33.12 17.49 -0.23
CA LEU A 186 32.53 16.64 -1.26
C LEU A 186 31.17 16.14 -0.75
N VAL A 187 30.08 16.54 -1.41
CA VAL A 187 28.72 16.31 -0.93
C VAL A 187 27.96 15.44 -1.93
N PRO A 188 27.27 14.38 -1.50
CA PRO A 188 26.42 13.58 -2.39
C PRO A 188 25.30 14.43 -3.00
N TRP A 189 25.03 14.24 -4.29
CA TRP A 189 23.96 14.90 -5.03
C TRP A 189 23.42 14.01 -6.15
N GLY A 190 22.20 13.50 -5.99
CA GLY A 190 21.64 12.53 -6.93
C GLY A 190 22.53 11.28 -7.08
N PRO A 191 22.83 10.82 -8.31
CA PRO A 191 23.70 9.67 -8.55
C PRO A 191 25.20 9.99 -8.49
N GLY A 192 25.59 11.25 -8.23
CA GLY A 192 26.99 11.67 -8.21
C GLY A 192 27.28 12.62 -7.06
N TRP A 193 28.27 13.50 -7.26
CA TRP A 193 28.83 14.35 -6.19
C TRP A 193 28.99 15.79 -6.63
N VAL A 194 28.98 16.70 -5.66
CA VAL A 194 29.29 18.12 -5.86
C VAL A 194 30.41 18.55 -4.90
N VAL A 195 31.20 19.52 -5.33
CA VAL A 195 32.17 20.22 -4.49
C VAL A 195 31.54 21.51 -3.98
N ALA A 196 31.63 21.74 -2.68
CA ALA A 196 31.07 22.89 -1.98
C ALA A 196 32.06 23.48 -0.98
N ASP A 197 31.72 24.65 -0.41
CA ASP A 197 32.46 25.23 0.70
C ASP A 197 32.30 24.37 1.98
N PRO A 198 33.24 24.45 2.95
CA PRO A 198 33.16 23.72 4.19
C PRO A 198 31.87 24.02 4.94
N GLY A 199 31.25 22.99 5.52
CA GLY A 199 30.01 23.12 6.28
C GLY A 199 28.72 23.03 5.46
N VAL A 200 28.80 23.05 4.11
CA VAL A 200 27.64 22.72 3.28
C VAL A 200 27.33 21.23 3.43
N VAL A 201 26.22 20.93 4.10
CA VAL A 201 25.72 19.57 4.32
C VAL A 201 24.23 19.49 4.01
N GLY A 202 23.73 18.29 3.74
CA GLY A 202 22.29 18.06 3.61
C GLY A 202 21.65 18.65 2.33
N LEU A 203 22.45 18.91 1.28
CA LEU A 203 21.96 19.44 0.00
C LEU A 203 20.83 18.58 -0.59
N GLU A 204 21.01 17.26 -0.61
CA GLU A 204 19.98 16.31 -1.07
C GLU A 204 18.73 16.37 -0.18
N ARG A 205 18.89 16.44 1.15
CA ARG A 205 17.76 16.54 2.09
C ARG A 205 16.96 17.82 1.83
N ALA A 206 17.63 18.96 1.68
CA ALA A 206 16.99 20.23 1.39
C ALA A 206 16.21 20.20 0.06
N PHE A 207 16.73 19.49 -0.94
CA PHE A 207 16.01 19.27 -2.20
C PHE A 207 14.77 18.39 -2.01
N GLN A 208 14.89 17.28 -1.27
CA GLN A 208 13.76 16.41 -0.97
C GLN A 208 12.67 17.11 -0.13
N ASP A 209 13.06 17.98 0.79
CA ASP A 209 12.12 18.78 1.59
C ASP A 209 11.41 19.82 0.71
N PHE A 210 12.13 20.48 -0.21
CA PHE A 210 11.53 21.34 -1.23
C PHE A 210 10.50 20.58 -2.07
N VAL A 211 10.87 19.39 -2.59
CA VAL A 211 9.96 18.54 -3.37
C VAL A 211 8.77 18.09 -2.54
N ARG A 212 8.94 17.76 -1.26
CA ARG A 212 7.82 17.35 -0.38
C ARG A 212 6.86 18.49 -0.11
N GLN A 213 7.38 19.69 0.13
CA GLN A 213 6.59 20.89 0.40
C GLN A 213 5.76 21.31 -0.83
N HIS A 214 6.30 21.08 -2.03
CA HIS A 214 5.68 21.51 -3.29
C HIS A 214 5.07 20.37 -4.11
N GLY A 215 5.30 19.11 -3.74
CA GLY A 215 4.84 17.91 -4.46
C GLY A 215 3.37 17.55 -4.22
N ARG A 216 2.72 18.19 -3.26
CA ARG A 216 1.24 18.15 -3.09
C ARG A 216 0.52 19.30 -3.79
N ALA A 217 1.27 20.32 -4.24
CA ALA A 217 0.71 21.55 -4.77
C ALA A 217 0.74 21.56 -6.31
N PHE A 218 -0.19 20.85 -6.95
CA PHE A 218 -0.30 20.86 -8.42
C PHE A 218 -1.47 21.69 -8.94
N ALA A 219 -1.22 23.00 -8.97
CA ALA A 219 -1.74 23.95 -9.95
C ALA A 219 -0.90 25.26 -9.94
N MET A 220 0.41 25.19 -10.19
CA MET A 220 1.21 26.42 -10.42
C MET A 220 2.08 26.34 -11.68
N PRO A 221 2.36 27.49 -12.34
CA PRO A 221 3.17 27.52 -13.55
C PRO A 221 4.61 26.99 -13.36
N LYS A 222 5.15 26.30 -14.37
CA LYS A 222 6.55 25.80 -14.42
C LYS A 222 7.57 26.87 -14.00
N ALA A 223 7.42 28.07 -14.56
CA ALA A 223 8.32 29.20 -14.29
C ALA A 223 8.32 29.58 -12.80
N THR A 224 7.17 29.54 -12.14
CA THR A 224 7.04 29.85 -10.71
C THR A 224 7.70 28.78 -9.85
N LEU A 225 7.51 27.50 -10.20
CA LEU A 225 8.13 26.39 -9.48
C LEU A 225 9.66 26.43 -9.63
N PHE A 226 10.17 26.69 -10.83
CA PHE A 226 11.61 26.81 -11.09
C PHE A 226 12.24 28.00 -10.36
N LYS A 227 11.54 29.15 -10.33
CA LYS A 227 11.97 30.31 -9.54
C LYS A 227 12.10 29.95 -8.06
N ARG A 228 11.09 29.29 -7.49
CA ARG A 228 11.12 28.85 -6.07
C ARG A 228 12.19 27.82 -5.79
N ALA A 229 12.39 26.85 -6.69
CA ALA A 229 13.45 25.85 -6.56
C ALA A 229 14.84 26.50 -6.57
N ARG A 230 15.04 27.47 -7.47
CA ARG A 230 16.27 28.25 -7.55
C ARG A 230 16.54 29.01 -6.26
N GLU A 231 15.55 29.76 -5.77
CA GLU A 231 15.67 30.50 -4.50
C GLU A 231 15.92 29.58 -3.30
N ALA A 232 15.25 28.42 -3.25
CA ALA A 232 15.46 27.43 -2.20
C ALA A 232 16.89 26.88 -2.20
N GLY A 233 17.41 26.50 -3.38
CA GLY A 233 18.80 26.03 -3.50
C GLY A 233 19.82 27.10 -3.13
N GLU A 234 19.66 28.35 -3.59
CA GLU A 234 20.59 29.45 -3.25
C GLU A 234 20.65 29.74 -1.74
N ARG A 235 19.57 29.48 -0.98
CA ARG A 235 19.59 29.57 0.49
C ARG A 235 20.45 28.50 1.16
N VAL A 236 20.61 27.33 0.53
CA VAL A 236 21.44 26.24 1.05
C VAL A 236 22.90 26.53 0.80
N ALA A 237 23.24 26.86 -0.45
CA ALA A 237 24.60 27.21 -0.84
C ALA A 237 24.59 27.98 -2.17
N ARG A 238 25.58 28.87 -2.33
CA ARG A 238 25.72 29.65 -3.55
C ARG A 238 25.87 28.74 -4.78
N GLY A 239 25.02 28.92 -5.78
CA GLY A 239 24.99 28.12 -7.01
C GLY A 239 24.17 26.82 -6.93
N ALA A 240 23.72 26.41 -5.73
CA ALA A 240 22.86 25.24 -5.59
C ALA A 240 21.45 25.44 -6.19
N GLY A 241 21.03 26.70 -6.42
CA GLY A 241 19.76 26.99 -7.09
C GLY A 241 19.69 26.42 -8.51
N ARG A 242 20.79 26.45 -9.26
CA ARG A 242 20.88 25.83 -10.59
C ARG A 242 20.71 24.32 -10.51
N LEU A 243 21.33 23.69 -9.51
CA LEU A 243 21.26 22.24 -9.31
C LEU A 243 19.84 21.80 -8.97
N PHE A 244 19.16 22.54 -8.10
CA PHE A 244 17.77 22.27 -7.73
C PHE A 244 16.86 22.33 -8.97
N VAL A 245 17.01 23.33 -9.83
CA VAL A 245 16.21 23.44 -11.07
C VAL A 245 16.49 22.29 -12.03
N GLN A 246 17.76 21.96 -12.29
CA GLN A 246 18.12 20.85 -13.17
C GLN A 246 17.59 19.50 -12.66
N ARG A 247 17.72 19.25 -11.35
CA ARG A 247 17.21 18.02 -10.75
C ARG A 247 15.69 17.98 -10.75
N LEU A 248 15.05 19.12 -10.51
CA LEU A 248 13.61 19.25 -10.62
C LEU A 248 13.12 18.95 -12.04
N GLU A 249 13.79 19.47 -13.08
CA GLU A 249 13.48 19.16 -14.49
C GLU A 249 13.47 17.66 -14.76
N THR A 250 14.41 16.89 -14.21
CA THR A 250 14.44 15.42 -14.37
C THR A 250 13.29 14.69 -13.68
N LEU A 251 12.64 15.33 -12.70
CA LEU A 251 11.53 14.75 -11.94
C LEU A 251 10.16 15.17 -12.47
N LEU A 252 10.10 16.12 -13.40
CA LEU A 252 8.87 16.56 -14.02
C LEU A 252 8.54 15.69 -15.23
N ALA A 253 7.35 15.11 -15.25
CA ALA A 253 6.75 14.54 -16.45
C ALA A 253 5.73 15.51 -17.03
N ASP A 254 5.70 15.66 -18.35
CA ASP A 254 4.60 16.31 -19.05
C ASP A 254 3.33 15.46 -18.83
N ASP A 255 2.30 16.02 -18.21
CA ASP A 255 0.98 15.40 -18.29
C ASP A 255 0.32 15.70 -19.65
N LEU A 256 -0.69 14.91 -20.02
CA LEU A 256 -1.46 15.06 -21.27
C LEU A 256 -2.22 16.39 -21.37
N THR A 257 -2.15 17.25 -20.35
CA THR A 257 -2.79 18.59 -20.29
C THR A 257 -1.76 19.74 -20.29
N GLY A 258 -0.47 19.44 -20.43
CA GLY A 258 0.61 20.43 -20.40
C GLY A 258 0.92 21.00 -19.02
N ARG A 259 0.48 20.33 -17.94
CA ARG A 259 0.80 20.68 -16.55
C ARG A 259 1.82 19.68 -15.98
N LEU A 260 2.74 20.20 -15.17
CA LEU A 260 3.87 19.42 -14.67
C LEU A 260 3.52 18.90 -13.27
N THR A 261 3.73 17.62 -13.03
CA THR A 261 3.57 17.00 -11.70
C THR A 261 4.91 16.45 -11.20
N LEU A 262 5.21 16.63 -9.91
CA LEU A 262 6.37 16.07 -9.22
C LEU A 262 5.94 14.74 -8.60
N GLY A 263 6.45 13.65 -9.15
CA GLY A 263 6.28 12.35 -8.54
C GLY A 263 7.04 11.27 -9.30
N LYS A 264 7.99 10.65 -8.61
CA LYS A 264 8.67 9.38 -8.94
C LYS A 264 7.79 8.49 -9.83
N ASN A 265 8.28 8.07 -11.00
CA ASN A 265 7.66 7.09 -11.91
C ASN A 265 6.17 6.88 -11.62
N ALA A 266 5.32 7.82 -12.05
CA ALA A 266 3.90 7.83 -11.74
C ALA A 266 3.33 6.41 -11.88
N THR A 267 2.90 5.83 -10.76
CA THR A 267 2.29 4.51 -10.77
C THR A 267 1.05 4.56 -11.63
N LYS A 268 0.58 3.41 -12.14
CA LYS A 268 -0.71 3.37 -12.87
C LYS A 268 -1.85 4.03 -12.08
N TRP A 269 -1.81 3.93 -10.75
CA TRP A 269 -2.82 4.56 -9.89
C TRP A 269 -2.65 6.08 -9.78
N ASP A 270 -1.44 6.63 -9.88
CA ASP A 270 -1.25 8.09 -9.93
C ASP A 270 -1.85 8.67 -11.22
N GLN A 271 -1.68 7.97 -12.35
CA GLN A 271 -2.27 8.33 -13.63
C GLN A 271 -3.81 8.23 -13.59
N VAL A 272 -4.35 7.15 -13.04
CA VAL A 272 -5.79 6.96 -12.84
C VAL A 272 -6.36 8.04 -11.91
N ARG A 273 -5.67 8.37 -10.81
CA ARG A 273 -6.09 9.40 -9.86
C ARG A 273 -6.20 10.77 -10.52
N ALA A 274 -5.20 11.15 -11.32
CA ALA A 274 -5.23 12.39 -12.09
C ALA A 274 -6.41 12.44 -13.08
N TYR A 275 -6.66 11.32 -13.78
CA TYR A 275 -7.81 11.21 -14.68
C TYR A 275 -9.15 11.30 -13.94
N LEU A 276 -9.29 10.63 -12.80
CA LEU A 276 -10.50 10.68 -11.97
C LEU A 276 -10.76 12.10 -11.44
N TRP A 277 -9.72 12.81 -11.04
CA TRP A 277 -9.82 14.21 -10.60
C TRP A 277 -10.37 15.11 -11.71
N ALA A 278 -9.79 15.00 -12.92
CA ALA A 278 -10.17 15.79 -14.09
C ALA A 278 -11.56 15.41 -14.66
N SER A 279 -12.04 14.20 -14.37
CA SER A 279 -13.32 13.71 -14.88
C SER A 279 -14.52 14.48 -14.28
N PRO A 280 -15.60 14.71 -15.05
CA PRO A 280 -16.78 15.44 -14.55
C PRO A 280 -17.53 14.68 -13.45
N GLY A 281 -17.35 13.36 -13.35
CA GLY A 281 -17.96 12.53 -12.31
C GLY A 281 -17.29 11.16 -12.18
N PRO A 282 -17.89 10.23 -11.42
CA PRO A 282 -17.34 8.90 -11.20
C PRO A 282 -17.17 8.11 -12.49
N VAL A 283 -16.08 7.36 -12.60
CA VAL A 283 -15.67 6.66 -13.82
C VAL A 283 -15.79 5.15 -13.65
N PRO A 284 -16.37 4.40 -14.61
CA PRO A 284 -16.38 2.94 -14.58
C PRO A 284 -14.97 2.34 -14.61
N LEU A 285 -14.74 1.28 -13.81
CA LEU A 285 -13.49 0.53 -13.78
C LEU A 285 -13.12 0.00 -15.17
N SER A 286 -14.10 -0.51 -15.93
CA SER A 286 -13.88 -0.98 -17.31
C SER A 286 -13.31 0.09 -18.23
N ARG A 287 -13.74 1.35 -18.06
CA ARG A 287 -13.20 2.49 -18.83
C ARG A 287 -11.77 2.81 -18.41
N LEU A 288 -11.46 2.73 -17.11
CA LEU A 288 -10.09 2.93 -16.63
C LEU A 288 -9.16 1.81 -17.11
N GLU A 289 -9.61 0.56 -17.08
CA GLU A 289 -8.82 -0.58 -17.59
C GLU A 289 -8.62 -0.52 -19.11
N ALA A 290 -9.59 0.01 -19.87
CA ALA A 290 -9.42 0.26 -21.30
C ALA A 290 -8.35 1.34 -21.59
N LEU A 291 -8.25 2.37 -20.73
CA LEU A 291 -7.31 3.48 -20.90
C LEU A 291 -5.90 3.18 -20.36
N PHE A 292 -5.80 2.49 -19.23
CA PHE A 292 -4.56 2.30 -18.48
C PHE A 292 -4.08 0.82 -18.45
N GLY A 293 -4.80 -0.06 -19.14
CA GLY A 293 -4.64 -1.51 -19.06
C GLY A 293 -5.06 -2.08 -17.70
N ARG A 294 -4.78 -3.36 -17.46
CA ARG A 294 -5.06 -4.02 -16.18
C ARG A 294 -4.46 -3.22 -15.01
N LEU A 295 -5.31 -2.89 -14.05
CA LEU A 295 -4.94 -2.10 -12.87
C LEU A 295 -4.55 -3.04 -11.71
N PRO A 296 -3.52 -2.71 -10.92
CA PRO A 296 -3.15 -3.47 -9.73
C PRO A 296 -4.13 -3.22 -8.58
N ASN A 297 -3.86 -3.75 -7.38
CA ASN A 297 -4.73 -3.56 -6.21
C ASN A 297 -5.02 -2.08 -5.95
N ARG A 298 -6.30 -1.77 -5.73
CA ARG A 298 -6.78 -0.40 -5.57
C ARG A 298 -6.28 0.24 -4.27
N PRO A 299 -5.64 1.41 -4.32
CA PRO A 299 -5.28 2.20 -3.15
C PRO A 299 -6.50 2.66 -2.33
N PRO A 300 -6.37 2.89 -1.02
CA PRO A 300 -7.45 3.40 -0.18
C PRO A 300 -8.00 4.76 -0.62
N ASP A 301 -7.19 5.61 -1.24
CA ASP A 301 -7.57 6.94 -1.71
C ASP A 301 -8.29 6.96 -3.06
N ILE A 302 -8.54 5.79 -3.66
CA ILE A 302 -9.47 5.64 -4.78
C ILE A 302 -10.76 4.99 -4.26
N LEU A 303 -11.85 5.75 -4.31
CA LEU A 303 -13.12 5.41 -3.69
C LEU A 303 -14.06 4.75 -4.68
N LEU A 304 -14.85 3.77 -4.22
CA LEU A 304 -16.04 3.34 -4.96
C LEU A 304 -17.22 4.20 -4.52
N VAL A 305 -18.01 4.67 -5.48
CA VAL A 305 -19.31 5.32 -5.20
C VAL A 305 -20.48 4.36 -5.37
N ARG A 306 -20.31 3.37 -6.25
CA ARG A 306 -21.19 2.23 -6.49
C ARG A 306 -20.41 1.11 -7.15
N THR A 307 -21.05 -0.01 -7.44
CA THR A 307 -20.44 -1.18 -8.09
C THR A 307 -19.66 -0.76 -9.34
N GLY A 308 -18.34 -0.97 -9.31
CA GLY A 308 -17.44 -0.69 -10.43
C GLY A 308 -17.26 0.78 -10.80
N GLN A 309 -17.73 1.75 -10.02
CA GLN A 309 -17.52 3.18 -10.30
C GLN A 309 -16.61 3.85 -9.30
N LEU A 310 -15.56 4.47 -9.80
CA LEU A 310 -14.44 5.00 -9.04
C LEU A 310 -14.41 6.52 -9.07
N THR A 311 -13.99 7.13 -7.96
CA THR A 311 -13.74 8.58 -7.84
C THR A 311 -12.61 8.83 -6.85
N VAL A 312 -12.21 10.09 -6.69
CA VAL A 312 -11.29 10.56 -5.65
C VAL A 312 -12.05 11.31 -4.55
N PRO A 313 -11.57 11.28 -3.29
CA PRO A 313 -12.20 11.92 -2.12
C PRO A 313 -12.60 13.37 -2.36
N GLU A 314 -11.76 14.12 -3.06
CA GLU A 314 -11.90 15.55 -3.24
C GLU A 314 -13.03 15.94 -4.20
N LYS A 315 -13.57 14.96 -4.94
CA LYS A 315 -14.79 15.13 -5.75
C LYS A 315 -16.06 14.95 -4.92
N ILE A 316 -15.94 14.56 -3.65
CA ILE A 316 -17.07 14.38 -2.74
C ILE A 316 -17.15 15.59 -1.79
N PRO A 317 -18.30 16.29 -1.71
CA PRO A 317 -18.44 17.49 -0.89
C PRO A 317 -18.05 17.25 0.57
N GLY A 318 -17.04 17.99 1.06
CA GLY A 318 -16.63 17.95 2.46
C GLY A 318 -16.12 16.58 2.95
N PHE A 319 -15.64 15.71 2.06
CA PHE A 319 -15.30 14.32 2.38
C PHE A 319 -14.46 14.17 3.65
N GLU A 320 -13.34 14.90 3.76
CA GLU A 320 -12.42 14.78 4.91
C GLU A 320 -13.03 15.30 6.22
N ALA A 321 -13.98 16.24 6.15
CA ALA A 321 -14.70 16.70 7.34
C ALA A 321 -15.68 15.62 7.82
N TRP A 322 -16.43 15.02 6.88
CA TRP A 322 -17.32 13.89 7.17
C TRP A 322 -16.57 12.65 7.62
N GLU A 323 -15.41 12.34 7.02
CA GLU A 323 -14.53 11.24 7.44
C GLU A 323 -14.10 11.41 8.91
N ARG A 324 -13.63 12.60 9.28
CA ARG A 324 -13.24 12.93 10.66
C ARG A 324 -14.40 12.86 11.65
N HIS A 325 -15.63 13.12 11.21
CA HIS A 325 -16.81 13.10 12.06
C HIS A 325 -17.42 11.69 12.20
N LEU A 326 -17.64 10.99 11.08
CA LEU A 326 -18.40 9.74 11.03
C LEU A 326 -17.58 8.52 11.44
N VAL A 327 -16.28 8.48 11.15
CA VAL A 327 -15.44 7.31 11.48
C VAL A 327 -15.38 7.06 12.99
N PRO A 328 -15.11 8.05 13.86
CA PRO A 328 -15.12 7.83 15.30
C PRO A 328 -16.48 7.32 15.83
N LEU A 329 -17.59 7.83 15.28
CA LEU A 329 -18.94 7.38 15.64
C LEU A 329 -19.18 5.93 15.23
N CYS A 330 -18.71 5.50 14.05
CA CYS A 330 -18.74 4.09 13.66
C CYS A 330 -17.97 3.22 14.65
N VAL A 331 -16.76 3.62 15.03
CA VAL A 331 -15.94 2.88 15.99
C VAL A 331 -16.65 2.78 17.35
N GLN A 332 -17.29 3.86 17.79
CA GLN A 332 -18.10 3.86 19.01
C GLN A 332 -19.28 2.90 18.91
N ILE A 333 -20.07 2.96 17.83
CA ILE A 333 -21.19 2.03 17.58
C ILE A 333 -20.71 0.58 17.62
N MET A 334 -19.58 0.28 16.96
CA MET A 334 -19.01 -1.07 16.94
C MET A 334 -18.62 -1.52 18.36
N ARG A 335 -18.03 -0.64 19.17
CA ARG A 335 -17.65 -0.95 20.56
C ARG A 335 -18.84 -1.18 21.47
N GLU A 336 -19.88 -0.36 21.36
CA GLU A 336 -21.04 -0.41 22.24
C GLU A 336 -22.02 -1.52 21.87
N ARG A 337 -22.29 -1.70 20.57
CA ARG A 337 -23.35 -2.61 20.09
C ARG A 337 -22.84 -4.01 19.75
N GLY A 338 -21.53 -4.21 19.60
CA GLY A 338 -20.98 -5.52 19.23
C GLY A 338 -19.48 -5.49 18.91
N PRO A 339 -18.59 -5.45 19.92
CA PRO A 339 -17.15 -5.26 19.74
C PRO A 339 -16.45 -6.45 19.07
N THR A 340 -17.06 -7.62 19.10
CA THR A 340 -16.55 -8.84 18.46
C THR A 340 -17.17 -9.10 17.09
N LEU A 341 -18.18 -8.32 16.68
CA LEU A 341 -18.91 -8.54 15.44
C LEU A 341 -18.13 -8.04 14.22
N GLN A 342 -18.34 -8.71 13.09
CA GLN A 342 -18.03 -8.13 11.78
C GLN A 342 -19.22 -7.34 11.25
N TRP A 343 -19.03 -6.03 11.09
CA TRP A 343 -20.04 -5.07 10.69
C TRP A 343 -20.03 -4.82 9.18
N MET A 344 -21.20 -4.78 8.56
CA MET A 344 -21.35 -4.25 7.20
C MET A 344 -21.46 -2.73 7.23
N ALA A 345 -20.89 -2.05 6.21
CA ALA A 345 -21.04 -0.61 6.07
C ALA A 345 -22.50 -0.17 5.95
N GLU A 346 -23.37 -1.01 5.37
CA GLU A 346 -24.81 -0.78 5.34
C GLU A 346 -25.41 -0.65 6.73
N ASP A 347 -25.08 -1.56 7.63
CA ASP A 347 -25.65 -1.61 8.97
C ASP A 347 -25.07 -0.49 9.85
N LEU A 348 -23.77 -0.17 9.68
CA LEU A 348 -23.16 1.01 10.30
C LEU A 348 -23.80 2.31 9.81
N LEU A 349 -24.11 2.41 8.52
CA LEU A 349 -24.78 3.60 7.98
C LEU A 349 -26.20 3.77 8.54
N VAL A 350 -26.93 2.67 8.73
CA VAL A 350 -28.25 2.70 9.40
C VAL A 350 -28.08 3.15 10.85
N ALA A 351 -27.17 2.54 11.61
CA ALA A 351 -26.93 2.90 13.01
C ALA A 351 -26.44 4.36 13.18
N LEU A 352 -25.61 4.86 12.26
CA LEU A 352 -25.20 6.27 12.24
C LEU A 352 -26.39 7.21 12.07
N ARG A 353 -27.31 6.89 11.16
CA ARG A 353 -28.50 7.73 10.89
C ARG A 353 -29.47 7.79 12.06
N GLU A 354 -29.41 6.84 13.00
CA GLU A 354 -30.19 6.89 14.24
C GLU A 354 -29.65 7.93 15.23
N ILE A 355 -28.35 8.26 15.17
CA ILE A 355 -27.68 9.06 16.21
C ILE A 355 -27.11 10.39 15.71
N THR A 356 -26.95 10.56 14.39
CA THR A 356 -26.43 11.80 13.80
C THR A 356 -26.99 12.03 12.41
N HIS A 357 -26.94 13.29 11.96
CA HIS A 357 -27.26 13.62 10.59
C HIS A 357 -26.16 13.12 9.65
N VAL A 358 -26.55 12.31 8.66
CA VAL A 358 -25.66 11.80 7.62
C VAL A 358 -26.16 12.29 6.26
N PRO A 359 -25.34 12.99 5.46
CA PRO A 359 -25.74 13.46 4.14
C PRO A 359 -26.13 12.32 3.20
N ASP A 360 -27.07 12.59 2.29
CA ASP A 360 -27.60 11.58 1.35
C ASP A 360 -26.55 11.00 0.40
N PHE A 361 -25.52 11.78 0.07
CA PHE A 361 -24.42 11.31 -0.79
C PHE A 361 -23.51 10.27 -0.10
N VAL A 362 -23.57 10.15 1.24
CA VAL A 362 -22.80 9.15 1.99
C VAL A 362 -23.51 7.81 1.86
N THR A 363 -23.17 7.09 0.80
CA THR A 363 -23.62 5.72 0.57
C THR A 363 -22.78 4.72 1.37
N PRO A 364 -23.20 3.44 1.50
CA PRO A 364 -22.37 2.40 2.12
C PRO A 364 -20.99 2.24 1.47
N TRP A 365 -20.85 2.59 0.18
CA TRP A 365 -19.56 2.55 -0.52
C TRP A 365 -18.65 3.71 -0.10
N ILE A 366 -19.20 4.92 0.05
CA ILE A 366 -18.46 6.08 0.53
C ILE A 366 -18.03 5.88 1.98
N LEU A 367 -18.95 5.43 2.85
CA LEU A 367 -18.64 5.13 4.25
C LEU A 367 -17.56 4.05 4.37
N ALA A 368 -17.66 2.97 3.57
CA ALA A 368 -16.61 1.95 3.52
C ALA A 368 -15.25 2.52 3.08
N GLY A 369 -15.25 3.49 2.15
CA GLY A 369 -14.05 4.21 1.75
C GLY A 369 -13.42 5.02 2.88
N MET A 370 -14.23 5.77 3.64
CA MET A 370 -13.80 6.52 4.83
C MET A 370 -13.21 5.59 5.89
N LEU A 371 -13.92 4.50 6.22
CA LEU A 371 -13.46 3.52 7.21
C LEU A 371 -12.11 2.89 6.82
N ARG A 372 -11.97 2.46 5.56
CA ARG A 372 -10.72 1.88 5.04
C ARG A 372 -9.56 2.86 5.11
N ARG A 373 -9.76 4.11 4.68
CA ARG A 373 -8.73 5.15 4.68
C ARG A 373 -8.29 5.54 6.08
N SER A 374 -9.21 5.53 7.03
CA SER A 374 -8.93 5.93 8.41
C SER A 374 -7.90 5.04 9.11
N GLY A 375 -7.79 3.76 8.73
CA GLY A 375 -6.98 2.77 9.44
C GLY A 375 -7.46 2.42 10.87
N GLN A 376 -8.56 3.00 11.34
CA GLN A 376 -9.08 2.80 12.70
C GLN A 376 -9.85 1.48 12.87
N VAL A 377 -10.20 0.85 11.75
CA VAL A 377 -10.90 -0.44 11.69
C VAL A 377 -10.20 -1.35 10.68
N ARG A 378 -10.34 -2.66 10.88
CA ARG A 378 -9.83 -3.68 9.95
C ARG A 378 -10.80 -3.86 8.80
N ASP A 379 -10.34 -3.64 7.57
CA ASP A 379 -11.13 -3.93 6.36
C ASP A 379 -11.06 -5.41 5.99
N LEU A 380 -12.20 -6.09 6.05
CA LEU A 380 -12.36 -7.52 5.72
C LEU A 380 -12.89 -7.72 4.29
N ASN A 381 -12.83 -6.69 3.46
CA ASN A 381 -13.31 -6.61 2.09
C ASN A 381 -14.84 -6.72 1.95
N ARG A 382 -15.35 -6.34 0.76
CA ARG A 382 -16.79 -6.31 0.44
C ARG A 382 -17.62 -5.50 1.45
N LYS A 383 -17.09 -4.35 1.89
CA LYS A 383 -17.72 -3.42 2.84
C LYS A 383 -17.92 -4.00 4.24
N ARG A 384 -17.08 -4.95 4.64
CA ARG A 384 -17.11 -5.54 5.97
C ARG A 384 -15.93 -5.08 6.81
N PHE A 385 -16.21 -4.75 8.06
CA PHE A 385 -15.25 -4.15 8.98
C PHE A 385 -15.31 -4.81 10.35
N ALA A 386 -14.18 -4.87 11.04
CA ALA A 386 -14.08 -5.28 12.43
C ALA A 386 -13.21 -4.28 13.20
N LEU A 387 -13.37 -4.23 14.52
CA LEU A 387 -12.47 -3.46 15.36
C LEU A 387 -11.05 -4.03 15.26
N ASN A 388 -10.05 -3.15 15.37
CA ASN A 388 -8.65 -3.57 15.29
C ASN A 388 -8.25 -4.47 16.46
N GLU A 389 -8.89 -4.33 17.62
CA GLU A 389 -8.63 -5.14 18.82
C GLU A 389 -9.20 -6.57 18.72
N THR A 390 -10.06 -6.85 17.73
CA THR A 390 -10.67 -8.18 17.58
C THR A 390 -9.69 -9.19 16.97
N GLN A 391 -9.67 -10.42 17.49
CA GLN A 391 -8.90 -11.56 16.94
C GLN A 391 -9.46 -12.12 15.61
N ALA A 392 -10.31 -11.38 14.89
CA ALA A 392 -10.91 -11.86 13.65
C ALA A 392 -9.84 -12.07 12.55
N GLU A 393 -9.51 -13.34 12.26
CA GLU A 393 -8.49 -13.73 11.28
C GLU A 393 -8.90 -13.45 9.82
N GLY A 394 -10.20 -13.28 9.55
CA GLY A 394 -10.70 -13.02 8.20
C GLY A 394 -12.20 -12.80 8.11
N ARG A 395 -12.70 -12.55 6.90
CA ARG A 395 -14.13 -12.34 6.65
C ARG A 395 -14.94 -13.61 6.90
N ILE A 396 -16.05 -13.52 7.64
CA ILE A 396 -16.98 -14.63 7.80
C ILE A 396 -17.63 -14.98 6.45
N HIS A 397 -17.48 -16.24 6.06
CA HIS A 397 -18.14 -16.84 4.90
C HIS A 397 -19.44 -17.52 5.36
N PHE A 398 -20.59 -16.90 5.07
CA PHE A 398 -21.88 -17.33 5.62
C PHE A 398 -22.17 -18.82 5.40
N SER A 399 -22.02 -19.29 4.15
CA SER A 399 -22.32 -20.68 3.81
C SER A 399 -21.46 -21.66 4.58
N SER A 400 -20.13 -21.46 4.65
CA SER A 400 -19.26 -22.38 5.38
C SER A 400 -19.54 -22.33 6.88
N THR A 401 -19.71 -21.14 7.46
CA THR A 401 -20.03 -21.00 8.90
C THR A 401 -21.32 -21.71 9.28
N LEU A 402 -22.38 -21.58 8.48
CA LEU A 402 -23.64 -22.26 8.73
C LEU A 402 -23.52 -23.78 8.53
N VAL A 403 -22.80 -24.22 7.49
CA VAL A 403 -22.53 -25.65 7.24
C VAL A 403 -21.78 -26.28 8.40
N ASP A 404 -20.71 -25.62 8.88
CA ASP A 404 -19.88 -26.12 9.97
C ASP A 404 -20.68 -26.21 11.27
N TYR A 405 -21.57 -25.25 11.53
CA TYR A 405 -22.48 -25.31 12.68
C TYR A 405 -23.43 -26.51 12.60
N VAL A 406 -24.08 -26.74 11.45
CA VAL A 406 -25.00 -27.89 11.27
C VAL A 406 -24.24 -29.23 11.30
N LYS A 407 -23.00 -29.27 10.79
CA LYS A 407 -22.12 -30.43 10.92
C LYS A 407 -21.82 -30.73 12.40
N GLN A 408 -21.37 -29.73 13.15
CA GLN A 408 -21.06 -29.87 14.58
C GLN A 408 -22.26 -30.25 15.43
N ALA A 409 -23.45 -29.72 15.12
CA ALA A 409 -24.68 -30.07 15.81
C ALA A 409 -25.08 -31.54 15.64
N GLY A 410 -24.59 -32.21 14.58
CA GLY A 410 -24.88 -33.63 14.32
C GLY A 410 -26.31 -33.94 13.87
N LYS A 411 -27.19 -32.92 13.76
CA LYS A 411 -28.62 -33.06 13.43
C LYS A 411 -29.15 -31.81 12.71
N PRO A 412 -30.35 -31.85 12.10
CA PRO A 412 -31.00 -30.65 11.59
C PRO A 412 -31.18 -29.59 12.67
N VAL A 413 -30.90 -28.34 12.31
CA VAL A 413 -30.88 -27.19 13.23
C VAL A 413 -31.99 -26.22 12.87
N SER A 414 -32.63 -25.60 13.87
CA SER A 414 -33.66 -24.60 13.62
C SER A 414 -33.10 -23.35 12.94
N ARG A 415 -33.90 -22.71 12.08
CA ARG A 415 -33.58 -21.43 11.43
C ARG A 415 -33.29 -20.34 12.47
N GLY A 416 -34.00 -20.36 13.61
CA GLY A 416 -33.80 -19.44 14.73
C GLY A 416 -32.42 -19.61 15.38
N GLU A 417 -31.97 -20.84 15.61
CA GLU A 417 -30.63 -21.11 16.15
C GLU A 417 -29.53 -20.70 15.18
N LEU A 418 -29.66 -21.03 13.90
CA LEU A 418 -28.70 -20.63 12.86
C LEU A 418 -28.59 -19.10 12.74
N ARG A 419 -29.74 -18.41 12.83
CA ARG A 419 -29.80 -16.96 12.86
C ARG A 419 -29.06 -16.41 14.08
N ALA A 420 -29.38 -16.92 15.27
CA ALA A 420 -28.77 -16.47 16.52
C ALA A 420 -27.26 -16.72 16.53
N HIS A 421 -26.81 -17.87 16.01
CA HIS A 421 -25.39 -18.18 15.86
C HIS A 421 -24.70 -17.17 14.93
N LEU A 422 -25.22 -16.94 13.73
CA LEU A 422 -24.62 -16.01 12.78
C LEU A 422 -24.62 -14.56 13.30
N ALA A 423 -25.67 -14.16 14.03
CA ALA A 423 -25.82 -12.80 14.58
C ALA A 423 -24.79 -12.49 15.68
N ARG A 424 -24.24 -13.51 16.35
CA ARG A 424 -23.12 -13.36 17.30
C ARG A 424 -21.78 -13.10 16.62
N LEU A 425 -21.70 -13.29 15.30
CA LEU A 425 -20.46 -13.22 14.54
C LEU A 425 -20.44 -12.03 13.58
N THR A 426 -21.58 -11.69 12.97
CA THR A 426 -21.65 -10.66 11.93
C THR A 426 -23.05 -10.08 11.76
N THR A 427 -23.13 -8.84 11.28
CA THR A 427 -24.38 -8.23 10.82
C THR A 427 -24.74 -8.72 9.41
N PHE A 428 -26.04 -8.86 9.11
CA PHE A 428 -26.50 -9.39 7.84
C PHE A 428 -27.95 -9.02 7.49
N ARG A 429 -28.28 -9.13 6.20
CA ARG A 429 -29.66 -8.98 5.70
C ARG A 429 -30.39 -10.32 5.69
N GLU A 430 -31.68 -10.29 6.00
CA GLU A 430 -32.56 -11.46 6.02
C GLU A 430 -32.59 -12.25 4.73
N LEU A 431 -32.61 -11.56 3.60
CA LEU A 431 -32.63 -12.20 2.29
C LEU A 431 -31.34 -13.00 2.08
N THR A 432 -30.18 -12.45 2.46
CA THR A 432 -28.89 -13.13 2.32
C THR A 432 -28.82 -14.37 3.21
N PHE A 433 -29.31 -14.27 4.45
CA PHE A 433 -29.42 -15.41 5.35
C PHE A 433 -30.33 -16.50 4.77
N SER A 434 -31.53 -16.13 4.33
CA SER A 434 -32.50 -17.07 3.75
C SER A 434 -31.96 -17.76 2.49
N MET A 435 -31.27 -17.03 1.61
CA MET A 435 -30.64 -17.61 0.42
C MET A 435 -29.53 -18.61 0.78
N ALA A 436 -28.74 -18.33 1.82
CA ALA A 436 -27.65 -19.22 2.23
C ALA A 436 -28.14 -20.59 2.72
N LEU A 437 -29.34 -20.64 3.32
CA LEU A 437 -29.99 -21.88 3.80
C LEU A 437 -30.61 -22.74 2.69
N THR A 438 -30.55 -22.28 1.45
CA THR A 438 -31.18 -22.93 0.28
C THR A 438 -30.16 -23.32 -0.78
N ARG A 439 -28.88 -23.37 -0.40
CA ARG A 439 -27.75 -23.68 -1.28
C ARG A 439 -26.99 -24.85 -0.70
N LEU A 440 -26.57 -25.76 -1.58
CA LEU A 440 -25.78 -26.91 -1.20
C LEU A 440 -24.55 -26.52 -0.36
N PRO A 441 -24.22 -27.32 0.67
CA PRO A 441 -24.90 -28.55 1.07
C PRO A 441 -26.09 -28.34 2.04
N LEU A 442 -26.52 -27.10 2.31
CA LEU A 442 -27.64 -26.81 3.21
C LEU A 442 -28.97 -26.78 2.48
N LEU A 443 -29.97 -27.48 3.02
CA LEU A 443 -31.35 -27.43 2.54
C LEU A 443 -32.32 -27.41 3.73
N PRO A 444 -33.47 -26.72 3.62
CA PRO A 444 -34.52 -26.86 4.60
C PRO A 444 -35.09 -28.29 4.53
N VAL A 445 -35.13 -28.96 5.67
CA VAL A 445 -35.71 -30.30 5.80
C VAL A 445 -37.18 -30.25 6.20
N ASP A 446 -37.62 -29.12 6.76
CA ASP A 446 -39.01 -28.77 7.04
C ASP A 446 -39.13 -27.24 7.19
N GLU A 447 -40.30 -26.75 7.60
CA GLU A 447 -40.60 -25.33 7.76
C GLU A 447 -39.64 -24.59 8.72
N GLU A 448 -39.12 -25.29 9.75
CA GLU A 448 -38.34 -24.67 10.83
C GLU A 448 -36.86 -25.04 10.80
N ARG A 449 -36.48 -26.17 10.21
CA ARG A 449 -35.15 -26.76 10.34
C ARG A 449 -34.42 -26.86 9.00
N VAL A 450 -33.10 -26.74 9.10
CA VAL A 450 -32.16 -26.85 7.99
C VAL A 450 -31.16 -27.96 8.31
N GLY A 451 -30.92 -28.81 7.32
CA GLY A 451 -30.00 -29.94 7.41
C GLY A 451 -28.98 -29.95 6.26
N LEU A 452 -28.09 -30.92 6.32
CA LEU A 452 -27.14 -31.24 5.24
C LEU A 452 -27.80 -32.20 4.26
N VAL A 453 -27.71 -31.93 2.97
CA VAL A 453 -28.34 -32.74 1.92
C VAL A 453 -27.98 -34.23 2.03
N ASP A 454 -26.70 -34.57 2.23
CA ASP A 454 -26.27 -35.97 2.22
C ASP A 454 -26.59 -36.73 3.52
N ARG A 455 -26.88 -36.02 4.61
CA ARG A 455 -27.13 -36.63 5.94
C ARG A 455 -28.59 -36.60 6.32
N ASP A 456 -29.25 -35.47 6.11
CA ASP A 456 -30.53 -35.13 6.71
C ASP A 456 -31.69 -35.15 5.71
N VAL A 457 -31.40 -35.20 4.39
CA VAL A 457 -32.43 -35.39 3.37
C VAL A 457 -32.47 -36.88 3.01
N PRO A 458 -33.61 -37.57 3.20
CA PRO A 458 -33.73 -38.99 2.88
C PRO A 458 -33.33 -39.29 1.44
N GLY A 459 -32.32 -40.15 1.28
CA GLY A 459 -31.77 -40.54 -0.02
C GLY A 459 -30.84 -39.53 -0.69
N GLY A 460 -30.54 -38.39 -0.06
CA GLY A 460 -29.50 -37.43 -0.45
C GLY A 460 -29.65 -36.82 -1.84
N LEU A 461 -28.52 -36.45 -2.45
CA LEU A 461 -28.49 -35.85 -3.79
C LEU A 461 -29.03 -36.78 -4.88
N GLU A 462 -28.89 -38.10 -4.73
CA GLU A 462 -29.46 -39.08 -5.66
C GLU A 462 -30.99 -39.02 -5.69
N ALA A 463 -31.62 -38.93 -4.51
CA ALA A 463 -33.08 -38.81 -4.42
C ALA A 463 -33.56 -37.47 -5.01
N ILE A 464 -32.78 -36.39 -4.86
CA ILE A 464 -33.06 -35.11 -5.50
C ILE A 464 -33.01 -35.24 -7.03
N ALA A 465 -32.01 -35.93 -7.58
CA ALA A 465 -31.92 -36.16 -9.02
C ALA A 465 -33.05 -37.05 -9.54
N GLU A 466 -33.39 -38.12 -8.82
CA GLU A 466 -34.53 -38.99 -9.15
C GLU A 466 -35.86 -38.22 -9.15
N ALA A 467 -36.09 -37.40 -8.11
CA ALA A 467 -37.27 -36.54 -8.05
C ALA A 467 -37.31 -35.52 -9.20
N ALA A 468 -36.16 -34.96 -9.58
CA ALA A 468 -36.08 -34.05 -10.72
C ALA A 468 -36.53 -34.73 -12.02
N GLU A 469 -36.04 -35.92 -12.33
CA GLU A 469 -36.44 -36.63 -13.56
C GLU A 469 -37.93 -36.98 -13.55
N LEU A 470 -38.46 -37.48 -12.43
CA LEU A 470 -39.89 -37.77 -12.29
C LEU A 470 -40.75 -36.53 -12.48
N LEU A 471 -40.41 -35.43 -11.79
CA LEU A 471 -41.16 -34.17 -11.87
C LEU A 471 -41.09 -33.58 -13.28
N LYS A 472 -39.95 -33.66 -13.95
CA LYS A 472 -39.78 -33.19 -15.33
C LYS A 472 -40.71 -33.94 -16.28
N ASN A 473 -40.72 -35.27 -16.21
CA ASN A 473 -41.58 -36.10 -17.05
C ASN A 473 -43.06 -35.82 -16.79
N TRP A 474 -43.49 -35.77 -15.53
CA TRP A 474 -44.88 -35.49 -15.19
C TRP A 474 -45.32 -34.08 -15.61
N LEU A 475 -44.47 -33.07 -15.46
CA LEU A 475 -44.78 -31.72 -15.92
C LEU A 475 -44.92 -31.67 -17.45
N ALA A 476 -44.02 -32.34 -18.18
CA ALA A 476 -44.07 -32.42 -19.64
C ALA A 476 -45.35 -33.12 -20.13
N GLU A 477 -45.70 -34.26 -19.53
CA GLU A 477 -46.92 -35.01 -19.87
C GLU A 477 -48.20 -34.23 -19.57
N ARG A 478 -48.24 -33.50 -18.45
CA ARG A 478 -49.42 -32.74 -18.02
C ARG A 478 -49.59 -31.42 -18.77
N GLY A 479 -48.51 -30.80 -19.23
CA GLY A 479 -48.51 -29.46 -19.83
C GLY A 479 -48.83 -28.29 -18.88
N GLU A 480 -49.05 -28.60 -17.59
CA GLU A 480 -49.39 -27.66 -16.51
C GLU A 480 -48.40 -27.80 -15.35
N GLY A 481 -48.27 -26.73 -14.57
CA GLY A 481 -47.45 -26.72 -13.37
C GLY A 481 -48.00 -27.55 -12.23
N MET A 482 -47.18 -27.79 -11.21
CA MET A 482 -47.58 -28.54 -10.03
C MET A 482 -47.28 -27.77 -8.75
N ALA A 483 -48.26 -27.71 -7.83
CA ALA A 483 -48.03 -27.18 -6.49
C ALA A 483 -47.10 -28.12 -5.70
N PHE A 484 -46.24 -27.57 -4.84
CA PHE A 484 -45.24 -28.37 -4.09
C PHE A 484 -45.84 -29.51 -3.27
N LYS A 485 -47.01 -29.30 -2.65
CA LYS A 485 -47.70 -30.35 -1.89
C LYS A 485 -48.21 -31.47 -2.79
N LYS A 486 -48.70 -31.14 -4.00
CA LYS A 486 -49.11 -32.13 -5.00
C LYS A 486 -47.91 -32.90 -5.57
N ALA A 487 -46.81 -32.20 -5.82
CA ALA A 487 -45.56 -32.84 -6.21
C ALA A 487 -45.05 -33.81 -5.15
N LEU A 488 -45.14 -33.44 -3.87
CA LEU A 488 -44.80 -34.35 -2.77
C LEU A 488 -45.72 -35.59 -2.72
N GLU A 489 -47.04 -35.41 -2.84
CA GLU A 489 -48.00 -36.51 -2.90
C GLU A 489 -47.67 -37.47 -4.06
N ALA A 490 -47.41 -36.93 -5.25
CA ALA A 490 -47.05 -37.73 -6.44
C ALA A 490 -45.73 -38.49 -6.26
N LEU A 491 -44.68 -37.84 -5.72
CA LEU A 491 -43.39 -38.47 -5.44
C LEU A 491 -43.56 -39.63 -4.44
N ARG A 492 -44.26 -39.40 -3.33
CA ARG A 492 -44.53 -40.45 -2.32
C ARG A 492 -45.29 -41.65 -2.88
N HIS A 493 -46.19 -41.43 -3.85
CA HIS A 493 -46.88 -42.51 -4.54
C HIS A 493 -45.98 -43.27 -5.52
N ALA A 494 -45.02 -42.59 -6.16
CA ALA A 494 -44.14 -43.20 -7.13
C ALA A 494 -43.04 -44.07 -6.51
N SER A 495 -42.51 -43.67 -5.34
CA SER A 495 -41.42 -44.40 -4.68
C SER A 495 -41.43 -44.20 -3.17
N SER A 496 -41.16 -45.28 -2.42
CA SER A 496 -41.01 -45.24 -0.96
C SER A 496 -39.80 -44.42 -0.51
N ARG A 497 -38.85 -44.14 -1.42
CA ARG A 497 -37.68 -43.27 -1.15
C ARG A 497 -38.07 -41.87 -0.72
N PHE A 498 -39.27 -41.40 -1.12
CA PHE A 498 -39.80 -40.08 -0.82
C PHE A 498 -40.78 -40.07 0.37
N ALA A 499 -40.97 -41.20 1.06
CA ALA A 499 -41.97 -41.31 2.14
C ALA A 499 -41.81 -40.20 3.20
N ASP A 500 -40.57 -39.97 3.64
CA ASP A 500 -40.22 -38.99 4.68
C ASP A 500 -39.89 -37.60 4.14
N TRP A 501 -40.09 -37.35 2.84
CA TRP A 501 -39.83 -36.04 2.26
C TRP A 501 -40.85 -34.99 2.72
N THR A 502 -40.44 -33.74 2.76
CA THR A 502 -41.29 -32.58 3.09
C THR A 502 -41.49 -31.68 1.87
N PRO A 503 -42.48 -30.77 1.89
CA PRO A 503 -42.67 -29.79 0.83
C PRO A 503 -41.42 -28.95 0.57
N GLU A 504 -40.63 -28.68 1.62
CA GLU A 504 -39.39 -27.92 1.54
C GLU A 504 -38.30 -28.65 0.76
N MET A 505 -38.19 -29.97 0.94
CA MET A 505 -37.28 -30.81 0.18
C MET A 505 -37.67 -30.83 -1.31
N VAL A 506 -38.97 -30.91 -1.62
CA VAL A 506 -39.45 -30.79 -3.01
C VAL A 506 -39.14 -29.40 -3.58
N ALA A 507 -39.31 -28.35 -2.78
CA ALA A 507 -38.99 -26.97 -3.19
C ALA A 507 -37.49 -26.72 -3.40
N ALA A 508 -36.60 -27.63 -2.97
CA ALA A 508 -35.19 -27.58 -3.27
C ALA A 508 -34.86 -28.04 -4.70
N VAL A 509 -35.62 -29.00 -5.25
CA VAL A 509 -35.40 -29.56 -6.60
C VAL A 509 -35.25 -28.48 -7.68
N PRO A 510 -36.21 -27.55 -7.88
CA PRO A 510 -36.10 -26.54 -8.92
C PRO A 510 -34.99 -25.51 -8.69
N ARG A 511 -34.38 -25.47 -7.50
CA ARG A 511 -33.24 -24.59 -7.21
C ARG A 511 -31.91 -25.21 -7.60
N LEU A 512 -31.87 -26.54 -7.70
CA LEU A 512 -30.68 -27.32 -8.01
C LEU A 512 -30.63 -27.77 -9.47
N HIS A 513 -31.77 -27.72 -10.17
CA HIS A 513 -31.91 -28.13 -11.56
C HIS A 513 -32.40 -26.97 -12.43
N VAL A 514 -31.65 -26.66 -13.49
CA VAL A 514 -31.92 -25.53 -14.41
C VAL A 514 -33.18 -25.74 -15.27
N ASP A 515 -33.67 -26.98 -15.35
CA ASP A 515 -34.82 -27.38 -16.17
C ASP A 515 -36.15 -26.88 -15.61
N PHE A 516 -36.16 -26.29 -14.40
CA PHE A 516 -37.38 -25.87 -13.72
C PHE A 516 -37.43 -24.36 -13.52
N CYS A 517 -38.66 -23.84 -13.49
CA CYS A 517 -38.97 -22.56 -12.87
C CYS A 517 -39.85 -22.80 -11.64
N SER A 518 -39.78 -21.89 -10.66
CA SER A 518 -40.58 -22.01 -9.44
C SER A 518 -41.00 -20.66 -8.90
N ASN A 519 -42.14 -20.64 -8.20
CA ASN A 519 -42.63 -19.48 -7.46
C ASN A 519 -43.33 -19.96 -6.18
N ARG A 520 -44.10 -19.08 -5.52
CA ARG A 520 -44.85 -19.46 -4.30
C ARG A 520 -45.97 -20.47 -4.54
N SER A 521 -46.48 -20.59 -5.77
CA SER A 521 -47.60 -21.46 -6.13
C SER A 521 -47.15 -22.89 -6.45
N GLY A 522 -45.90 -23.09 -6.89
CA GLY A 522 -45.37 -24.41 -7.24
C GLY A 522 -44.16 -24.36 -8.16
N LEU A 523 -44.01 -25.41 -8.96
CA LEU A 523 -42.96 -25.61 -9.94
C LEU A 523 -43.53 -25.92 -11.34
N GLY A 524 -42.77 -25.55 -12.36
CA GLY A 524 -43.03 -25.84 -13.78
C GLY A 524 -41.71 -26.00 -14.53
N LEU A 525 -41.76 -26.24 -15.83
CA LEU A 525 -40.56 -26.33 -16.67
C LEU A 525 -40.02 -24.93 -17.00
N ALA A 526 -38.71 -24.78 -17.02
CA ALA A 526 -38.04 -23.51 -17.32
C ALA A 526 -38.35 -23.01 -18.74
N GLU A 527 -38.46 -23.93 -19.71
CA GLU A 527 -38.77 -23.63 -21.11
C GLU A 527 -40.15 -22.99 -21.32
N TRP A 528 -41.08 -23.16 -20.36
CA TRP A 528 -42.41 -22.54 -20.44
C TRP A 528 -42.37 -21.02 -20.18
N GLY A 529 -41.29 -20.51 -19.57
CA GLY A 529 -41.17 -19.12 -19.12
C GLY A 529 -42.01 -18.77 -17.88
N GLU A 530 -42.90 -19.67 -17.45
CA GLU A 530 -43.76 -19.50 -16.28
C GLU A 530 -44.10 -20.84 -15.63
N VAL A 531 -44.54 -20.80 -14.36
CA VAL A 531 -44.80 -21.99 -13.55
C VAL A 531 -46.05 -22.76 -13.98
N ARG A 532 -47.04 -22.09 -14.61
CA ARG A 532 -48.34 -22.68 -15.02
C ARG A 532 -49.15 -23.34 -13.90
N VAL A 533 -49.04 -22.85 -12.66
CA VAL A 533 -49.96 -23.20 -11.56
C VAL A 533 -50.93 -22.03 -11.33
N PRO A 534 -52.26 -22.23 -11.51
CA PRO A 534 -53.24 -21.18 -11.22
C PRO A 534 -53.11 -20.69 -9.77
N THR A 535 -53.13 -19.37 -9.56
CA THR A 535 -53.14 -18.83 -8.20
C THR A 535 -54.51 -19.02 -7.54
N ARG A 536 -54.57 -19.04 -6.21
CA ARG A 536 -55.85 -19.06 -5.47
C ARG A 536 -56.80 -17.95 -5.94
N ALA A 537 -56.27 -16.75 -6.22
CA ALA A 537 -57.04 -15.64 -6.75
C ALA A 537 -57.65 -15.94 -8.14
N MET A 538 -56.88 -16.54 -9.04
CA MET A 538 -57.36 -16.94 -10.36
C MET A 538 -58.42 -18.04 -10.27
N LEU A 539 -58.24 -19.01 -9.37
CA LEU A 539 -59.25 -20.06 -9.13
C LEU A 539 -60.56 -19.47 -8.61
N VAL A 540 -60.50 -18.58 -7.61
CA VAL A 540 -61.68 -17.89 -7.08
C VAL A 540 -62.39 -17.08 -8.16
N ARG A 541 -61.66 -16.25 -8.92
CA ARG A 541 -62.24 -15.45 -10.01
C ARG A 541 -62.91 -16.32 -11.07
N SER A 542 -62.22 -17.35 -11.53
CA SER A 542 -62.72 -18.29 -12.55
C SER A 542 -64.03 -18.97 -12.10
N LEU A 543 -64.12 -19.42 -10.84
CA LEU A 543 -65.34 -20.03 -10.31
C LEU A 543 -66.49 -19.02 -10.19
N VAL A 544 -66.22 -17.80 -9.71
CA VAL A 544 -67.24 -16.75 -9.59
C VAL A 544 -67.74 -16.30 -10.95
N GLU A 545 -66.86 -16.16 -11.94
CA GLU A 545 -67.22 -15.81 -13.32
C GLU A 545 -68.07 -16.92 -13.97
N ARG A 546 -67.67 -18.19 -13.84
CA ARG A 546 -68.46 -19.34 -14.33
C ARG A 546 -69.83 -19.42 -13.69
N GLY A 547 -69.92 -19.13 -12.39
CA GLY A 547 -71.18 -19.10 -11.66
C GLY A 547 -71.99 -17.81 -11.84
N ARG A 548 -71.69 -16.99 -12.86
CA ARG A 548 -72.36 -15.71 -13.18
C ARG A 548 -72.38 -14.76 -11.99
N GLY A 549 -71.21 -14.48 -11.43
CA GLY A 549 -71.04 -13.53 -10.33
C GLY A 549 -71.21 -14.15 -8.94
N ARG A 550 -71.33 -15.47 -8.80
CA ARG A 550 -71.31 -16.15 -7.50
C ARG A 550 -70.64 -17.52 -7.55
N ALA A 551 -70.01 -17.95 -6.47
CA ALA A 551 -69.44 -19.30 -6.31
C ALA A 551 -69.68 -19.83 -4.89
N ARG A 552 -69.96 -21.13 -4.74
CA ARG A 552 -70.11 -21.73 -3.40
C ARG A 552 -68.75 -21.79 -2.71
N ILE A 553 -68.71 -21.44 -1.42
CA ILE A 553 -67.47 -21.52 -0.62
C ILE A 553 -66.92 -22.95 -0.61
N SER A 554 -67.78 -23.96 -0.49
CA SER A 554 -67.37 -25.38 -0.50
C SER A 554 -66.67 -25.76 -1.80
N GLU A 555 -67.20 -25.33 -2.94
CA GLU A 555 -66.63 -25.59 -4.28
C GLU A 555 -65.29 -24.87 -4.46
N VAL A 556 -65.18 -23.63 -3.97
CA VAL A 556 -63.93 -22.88 -3.99
C VAL A 556 -62.86 -23.54 -3.11
N VAL A 557 -63.22 -23.97 -1.90
CA VAL A 557 -62.32 -24.70 -0.99
C VAL A 557 -61.86 -25.99 -1.63
N GLU A 558 -62.78 -26.76 -2.21
CA GLU A 558 -62.51 -28.02 -2.89
C GLU A 558 -61.56 -27.80 -4.08
N ARG A 559 -61.83 -26.81 -4.92
CA ARG A 559 -60.97 -26.51 -6.07
C ARG A 559 -59.57 -26.05 -5.66
N ILE A 560 -59.45 -25.25 -4.59
CA ILE A 560 -58.15 -24.87 -4.05
C ILE A 560 -57.41 -26.10 -3.49
N ARG A 561 -58.13 -27.01 -2.82
CA ARG A 561 -57.56 -28.28 -2.32
C ARG A 561 -57.10 -29.18 -3.46
N GLU A 562 -57.86 -29.27 -4.55
CA GLU A 562 -57.50 -30.03 -5.75
C GLU A 562 -56.20 -29.51 -6.39
N VAL A 563 -56.09 -28.20 -6.58
CA VAL A 563 -54.96 -27.60 -7.31
C VAL A 563 -53.71 -27.45 -6.43
N HIS A 564 -53.87 -27.02 -5.18
CA HIS A 564 -52.75 -26.71 -4.30
C HIS A 564 -52.49 -27.77 -3.22
N GLY A 565 -53.39 -28.73 -3.01
CA GLY A 565 -53.30 -29.75 -1.96
C GLY A 565 -53.57 -29.23 -0.54
N VAL A 566 -53.94 -27.96 -0.37
CA VAL A 566 -54.05 -27.30 0.95
C VAL A 566 -55.49 -27.01 1.32
N GLU A 567 -55.82 -27.21 2.60
CA GLU A 567 -57.09 -26.75 3.13
C GLU A 567 -57.10 -25.23 3.26
N THR A 568 -58.24 -24.62 2.97
CA THR A 568 -58.40 -23.17 3.07
C THR A 568 -59.49 -22.86 4.08
N SER A 569 -59.14 -22.12 5.13
CA SER A 569 -60.10 -21.68 6.12
C SER A 569 -61.04 -20.61 5.57
N ARG A 570 -62.26 -20.55 6.11
CA ARG A 570 -63.26 -19.53 5.72
C ARG A 570 -62.74 -18.11 5.93
N GLY A 571 -61.98 -17.85 7.00
CA GLY A 571 -61.36 -16.55 7.26
C GLY A 571 -60.32 -16.17 6.20
N SER A 572 -59.47 -17.10 5.78
CA SER A 572 -58.50 -16.88 4.69
C SER A 572 -59.19 -16.57 3.37
N LEU A 573 -60.29 -17.28 3.10
CA LEU A 573 -61.16 -17.05 1.95
C LEU A 573 -61.85 -15.69 2.01
N GLY A 574 -62.30 -15.25 3.19
CA GLY A 574 -62.86 -13.91 3.39
C GLY A 574 -61.87 -12.80 3.05
N SER A 575 -60.63 -12.91 3.55
CA SER A 575 -59.56 -11.97 3.21
C SER A 575 -59.23 -11.96 1.72
N LEU A 576 -59.15 -13.13 1.10
CA LEU A 576 -58.91 -13.25 -0.34
C LEU A 576 -60.09 -12.68 -1.15
N ALA A 577 -61.33 -12.96 -0.75
CA ALA A 577 -62.53 -12.41 -1.38
C ALA A 577 -62.53 -10.87 -1.32
N HIS A 578 -62.21 -10.30 -0.17
CA HIS A 578 -62.09 -8.85 0.00
C HIS A 578 -61.04 -8.24 -0.95
N GLN A 579 -59.85 -8.83 -1.04
CA GLN A 579 -58.80 -8.40 -1.98
C GLN A 579 -59.23 -8.46 -3.45
N LEU A 580 -60.15 -9.37 -3.79
CA LEU A 580 -60.66 -9.55 -5.14
C LEU A 580 -61.91 -8.71 -5.43
N GLY A 581 -62.38 -7.90 -4.47
CA GLY A 581 -63.61 -7.11 -4.62
C GLY A 581 -64.90 -7.93 -4.51
N LEU A 582 -64.83 -9.11 -3.90
CA LEU A 582 -65.97 -10.01 -3.66
C LEU A 582 -66.50 -9.85 -2.23
N ARG A 583 -67.77 -10.21 -2.01
CA ARG A 583 -68.39 -10.31 -0.68
C ARG A 583 -68.68 -11.76 -0.32
N VAL A 584 -68.59 -12.07 0.97
CA VAL A 584 -69.02 -13.35 1.52
C VAL A 584 -70.48 -13.20 1.98
N GLU A 585 -71.40 -13.96 1.38
CA GLU A 585 -72.83 -13.97 1.72
C GLU A 585 -73.29 -15.38 2.05
N GLY A 586 -73.42 -15.70 3.33
CA GLY A 586 -73.66 -17.07 3.78
C GLY A 586 -72.61 -18.00 3.17
N GLU A 587 -73.06 -19.06 2.48
CA GLU A 587 -72.20 -20.06 1.82
C GLU A 587 -71.69 -19.67 0.42
N TRP A 588 -71.79 -18.39 0.04
CA TRP A 588 -71.43 -17.90 -1.29
C TRP A 588 -70.39 -16.80 -1.25
N LEU A 589 -69.48 -16.83 -2.23
CA LEU A 589 -68.72 -15.66 -2.67
C LEU A 589 -69.51 -15.00 -3.79
N VAL A 590 -69.77 -13.70 -3.68
CA VAL A 590 -70.56 -12.95 -4.67
C VAL A 590 -69.75 -11.76 -5.16
N ALA A 591 -69.71 -11.56 -6.48
CA ALA A 591 -69.12 -10.37 -7.08
C ALA A 591 -69.93 -9.14 -6.67
N ARG A 592 -69.24 -8.05 -6.31
CA ARG A 592 -69.87 -6.75 -6.26
C ARG A 592 -70.17 -6.34 -7.70
N TRP A 593 -71.37 -6.64 -8.20
CA TRP A 593 -71.85 -5.91 -9.38
C TRP A 593 -71.98 -4.44 -8.98
N PRO A 594 -71.57 -3.48 -9.84
CA PRO A 594 -72.08 -2.12 -9.71
C PRO A 594 -73.60 -2.23 -9.81
N GLU A 595 -74.32 -1.52 -8.96
CA GLU A 595 -75.77 -1.36 -9.05
C GLU A 595 -76.15 -1.03 -10.50
N ARG A 596 -76.71 -2.01 -11.21
CA ARG A 596 -77.65 -1.72 -12.30
C ARG A 596 -78.99 -1.58 -11.60
N ASP A 597 -79.33 -0.32 -11.32
CA ASP A 597 -80.66 0.27 -11.18
C ASP A 597 -80.71 1.27 -10.01
N ALA A 598 -80.39 2.53 -10.30
CA ALA A 598 -80.96 3.70 -9.65
C ALA A 598 -80.74 4.96 -10.52
N VAL A 599 -81.81 5.33 -11.25
CA VAL A 599 -82.19 6.67 -11.75
C VAL A 599 -81.26 7.39 -12.73
#